data_AF-A0A453D2D7-F1
#
_entry.id   AF-A0A453D2D7-F1
#
_cell.length_a   1.000
_cell.length_b   1.000
_cell.length_c   1.000
_cell.angle_alpha   90.00
_cell.angle_beta   90.00
_cell.angle_gamma   90.00
#
_symmetry.space_group_name_H-M   'P 1'
#
loop_
_entity.id
_entity.type
_entity.pdbx_description
1 polymer ?
#
loop_
_entity_poly.entity_id
_entity_poly.type
_entity_poly.pdbx_seq_one_letter_code
_entity_poly.pdbx_strand_id
1 'polypeptide(L)'
;GYAVGLNVVREICMRIPLTMNEDLLQDLVLYKKSHEKAVSIAARSLITLFREICPSLLVKKDRGRPIDPTARPKAFGETTIASDVPGAELLDGEMSPEGGSDDESDAFDSDDE
;
A
#
# COMPACT_ATOMS: atom_id res chain seq x y z
N GLY A 1 -4.31 27.52 -11.95
CA GLY A 1 -4.94 26.56 -12.90
C GLY A 1 -4.30 25.19 -12.84
N TYR A 2 -3.04 25.06 -13.26
CA TYR A 2 -2.36 23.77 -13.46
C TYR A 2 -2.35 22.83 -12.25
N ALA A 3 -2.12 23.34 -11.03
CA ALA A 3 -2.15 22.52 -9.82
C ALA A 3 -3.54 21.89 -9.54
N VAL A 4 -4.62 22.64 -9.83
CA VAL A 4 -5.99 22.12 -9.71
C VAL A 4 -6.20 21.00 -10.72
N GLY A 5 -5.71 21.16 -11.96
CA GLY A 5 -5.75 20.13 -12.99
C GLY A 5 -5.06 18.84 -12.57
N LEU A 6 -3.81 18.90 -12.08
CA LEU A 6 -3.08 17.71 -11.60
C LEU A 6 -3.78 17.03 -10.41
N ASN A 7 -4.37 17.80 -9.49
CA ASN A 7 -5.13 17.23 -8.39
C ASN A 7 -6.40 16.53 -8.89
N VAL A 8 -7.12 17.13 -9.85
CA VAL A 8 -8.28 16.49 -10.48
C VAL A 8 -7.89 15.19 -11.17
N VAL A 9 -6.76 15.17 -11.89
CA VAL A 9 -6.24 13.95 -12.52
C VAL A 9 -5.97 12.87 -11.46
N ARG A 10 -5.33 13.22 -10.33
CA ARG A 10 -5.13 12.28 -9.22
C ARG A 10 -6.45 11.71 -8.72
N GLU A 11 -7.46 12.54 -8.53
CA GLU A 11 -8.80 12.12 -8.07
C GLU A 11 -9.47 11.15 -9.06
N ILE A 12 -9.33 11.39 -10.36
CA ILE A 12 -9.82 10.48 -11.40
C ILE A 12 -9.09 9.14 -11.33
N CYS A 13 -7.75 9.17 -11.25
CA CYS A 13 -6.93 7.95 -11.19
C CYS A 13 -7.18 7.10 -9.94
N MET A 14 -7.57 7.70 -8.81
CA MET A 14 -7.96 6.93 -7.62
C MET A 14 -9.21 6.10 -7.84
N ARG A 15 -10.14 6.57 -8.69
CA ARG A 15 -11.41 5.89 -8.97
C ARG A 15 -11.30 4.96 -10.17
N ILE A 16 -10.55 5.37 -11.17
CA ILE A 16 -10.40 4.65 -12.44
C ILE A 16 -8.91 4.64 -12.83
N PRO A 17 -8.07 3.81 -12.20
CA PRO A 17 -6.63 3.82 -12.46
C PRO A 17 -6.27 3.52 -13.92
N LEU A 18 -7.12 2.76 -14.61
CA LEU A 18 -6.96 2.38 -16.03
C LEU A 18 -7.04 3.56 -17.00
N THR A 19 -7.44 4.76 -16.56
CA THR A 19 -7.46 5.96 -17.43
C THR A 19 -6.05 6.51 -17.69
N MET A 20 -5.05 6.08 -16.92
CA MET A 20 -3.68 6.57 -17.04
C MET A 20 -2.81 5.56 -17.78
N ASN A 21 -1.94 6.06 -18.66
CA ASN A 21 -0.92 5.25 -19.35
C ASN A 21 0.49 5.71 -18.96
N GLU A 22 1.49 4.94 -19.37
CA GLU A 22 2.88 5.15 -18.97
C GLU A 22 3.42 6.51 -19.43
N ASP A 23 3.20 6.87 -20.70
CA ASP A 23 3.71 8.11 -21.30
C ASP A 23 3.12 9.35 -20.60
N LEU A 24 1.79 9.37 -20.45
CA LEU A 24 1.10 10.49 -19.81
C LEU A 24 1.49 10.60 -18.33
N LEU A 25 1.58 9.48 -17.61
CA LEU A 25 2.01 9.52 -16.22
C LEU A 25 3.42 10.10 -16.12
N GLN A 26 4.32 9.68 -17.01
CA GLN A 26 5.70 10.12 -17.03
C GLN A 26 5.79 11.62 -17.26
N ASP A 27 5.04 12.15 -18.23
CA ASP A 27 4.97 13.58 -18.49
C ASP A 27 4.45 14.37 -17.29
N LEU A 28 3.41 13.87 -16.60
CA LEU A 28 2.83 14.53 -15.44
C LEU A 28 3.77 14.52 -14.22
N VAL A 29 4.51 13.44 -13.99
CA VAL A 29 5.41 13.36 -12.84
C VAL A 29 6.70 14.16 -13.02
N LEU A 30 7.05 14.58 -14.25
CA LEU A 30 8.19 15.49 -14.49
C LEU A 30 8.02 16.82 -13.75
N TYR A 31 6.79 17.26 -13.52
CA TYR A 31 6.48 18.49 -12.79
C TYR A 31 6.85 18.44 -11.29
N LYS A 32 7.33 17.30 -10.76
CA LYS A 32 7.82 17.21 -9.37
C LYS A 32 9.01 18.13 -9.06
N LYS A 33 9.70 18.66 -10.07
CA LYS A 33 10.77 19.66 -9.91
C LYS A 33 10.33 21.08 -10.31
N SER A 34 9.02 21.29 -10.52
CA SER A 34 8.48 22.62 -10.82
C SER A 34 8.80 23.61 -9.70
N HIS A 35 9.12 24.85 -10.09
CA HIS A 35 9.33 25.99 -9.19
C HIS A 35 8.03 26.35 -8.44
N GLU A 36 6.88 26.11 -9.06
CA GLU A 36 5.57 26.29 -8.45
C GLU A 36 5.31 25.17 -7.44
N LYS A 37 5.39 25.49 -6.14
CA LYS A 37 5.25 24.52 -5.04
C LYS A 37 3.95 23.71 -5.14
N ALA A 38 2.83 24.36 -5.46
CA ALA A 38 1.53 23.68 -5.59
C ALA A 38 1.53 22.62 -6.71
N VAL A 39 2.18 22.92 -7.84
CA VAL A 39 2.34 21.97 -8.96
C VAL A 39 3.30 20.84 -8.56
N SER A 40 4.38 21.18 -7.89
CA SER A 40 5.38 20.24 -7.36
C SER A 40 4.77 19.23 -6.38
N ILE A 41 3.85 19.68 -5.53
CA ILE A 41 3.11 18.85 -4.56
C ILE A 41 2.11 17.94 -5.29
N ALA A 42 1.34 18.49 -6.25
CA ALA A 42 0.37 17.72 -7.01
C ALA A 42 1.02 16.60 -7.84
N ALA A 43 2.17 16.86 -8.47
CA ALA A 43 2.92 15.83 -9.19
C ALA A 43 3.46 14.74 -8.23
N ARG A 44 3.94 15.12 -7.04
CA ARG A 44 4.39 14.15 -6.03
C ARG A 44 3.25 13.29 -5.50
N SER A 45 2.07 13.86 -5.28
CA SER A 45 0.91 13.10 -4.81
C SER A 45 0.41 12.08 -5.84
N LEU A 46 0.60 12.35 -7.13
CA LEU A 46 0.37 11.39 -8.21
C LEU A 46 1.40 10.24 -8.15
N ILE A 47 2.70 10.54 -7.95
CA ILE A 47 3.73 9.49 -7.76
C ILE A 47 3.37 8.60 -6.58
N THR A 48 3.01 9.19 -5.43
CA THR A 48 2.62 8.43 -4.24
C THR A 48 1.44 7.51 -4.53
N LEU A 49 0.41 7.99 -5.22
CA LEU A 49 -0.74 7.18 -5.59
C LEU A 49 -0.32 5.96 -6.44
N PHE A 50 0.47 6.17 -7.50
CA PHE A 50 0.88 5.08 -8.39
C PHE A 50 1.86 4.09 -7.75
N ARG A 51 2.58 4.48 -6.69
CA ARG A 51 3.35 3.52 -5.86
C ARG A 51 2.48 2.54 -5.08
N GLU A 52 1.22 2.89 -4.83
CA GLU A 52 0.28 2.04 -4.09
C GLU A 52 -0.56 1.19 -5.06
N ILE A 53 -1.06 1.78 -6.14
CA ILE A 53 -2.07 1.13 -7.00
C ILE A 53 -1.51 0.44 -8.24
N CYS A 54 -0.36 0.89 -8.77
CA CYS A 54 0.23 0.36 -10.00
C CYS A 54 1.72 0.76 -10.15
N PRO A 55 2.65 0.20 -9.34
CA PRO A 55 4.05 0.63 -9.32
C PRO A 55 4.77 0.39 -10.65
N SER A 56 4.30 -0.58 -11.44
CA SER A 56 4.84 -0.91 -12.76
C SER A 56 4.73 0.26 -13.74
N LEU A 57 3.71 1.12 -13.60
CA LEU A 57 3.48 2.29 -14.46
C LEU A 57 4.47 3.42 -14.19
N LEU A 58 5.20 3.40 -13.08
CA LEU A 58 6.27 4.35 -12.78
C LEU A 58 7.61 3.83 -13.32
N VAL A 59 8.48 4.75 -13.74
CA VAL A 59 9.89 4.45 -14.02
C VAL A 59 10.64 4.04 -12.74
N LYS A 60 11.69 3.20 -12.87
CA LYS A 60 12.44 2.62 -11.73
C LYS A 60 12.82 3.64 -10.64
N LYS A 61 13.28 4.83 -11.03
CA LYS A 61 13.68 5.91 -10.10
C LYS A 61 12.54 6.42 -9.22
N ASP A 62 11.30 6.32 -9.69
CA ASP A 62 10.12 6.88 -9.03
C ASP A 62 9.34 5.84 -8.23
N ARG A 63 9.65 4.54 -8.36
CA ARG A 63 8.99 3.47 -7.59
C ARG A 63 9.30 3.49 -6.10
N GLY A 64 10.50 3.94 -5.70
CA GLY A 64 10.93 3.86 -4.31
C GLY A 64 10.89 2.41 -3.79
N ARG A 65 10.38 2.20 -2.57
CA ARG A 65 10.13 0.89 -1.98
C ARG A 65 8.61 0.66 -1.86
N PRO A 66 7.96 0.06 -2.87
CA PRO A 66 6.51 -0.19 -2.82
C PRO A 66 6.18 -1.24 -1.76
N ILE A 67 4.98 -1.14 -1.18
CA ILE A 67 4.44 -2.12 -0.22
C ILE A 67 4.19 -3.44 -0.95
N ASP A 68 3.53 -3.36 -2.09
CA ASP A 68 3.33 -4.48 -3.01
C ASP A 68 3.87 -4.11 -4.41
N PRO A 69 5.03 -4.65 -4.83
CA PRO A 69 5.60 -4.37 -6.15
C PRO A 69 4.77 -4.93 -7.32
N THR A 70 3.84 -5.84 -7.04
CA THR A 70 2.96 -6.49 -8.03
C THR A 70 1.57 -5.87 -8.08
N ALA A 71 1.29 -4.88 -7.21
CA ALA A 71 0.02 -4.19 -7.17
C ALA A 71 -0.37 -3.67 -8.56
N ARG A 72 -1.60 -3.98 -8.96
CA ARG A 72 -2.18 -3.51 -10.21
C ARG A 72 -3.67 -3.24 -10.03
N PRO A 73 -4.23 -2.28 -10.79
CA PRO A 73 -5.66 -2.09 -10.84
C PRO A 73 -6.34 -3.32 -11.44
N LYS A 74 -7.55 -3.62 -10.96
CA LYS A 74 -8.40 -4.65 -11.57
C LYS A 74 -8.72 -4.27 -13.02
N ALA A 75 -8.63 -5.23 -13.92
CA ALA A 75 -9.07 -5.06 -15.29
C ALA A 75 -10.60 -4.89 -15.36
N PHE A 76 -11.09 -4.36 -16.48
CA PHE A 76 -12.53 -4.22 -16.71
C PHE A 76 -13.21 -5.60 -16.64
N GLY A 77 -14.19 -5.75 -15.75
CA GLY A 77 -14.89 -7.02 -15.53
C GLY A 77 -14.12 -8.05 -14.68
N GLU A 78 -12.96 -7.69 -14.11
CA GLU A 78 -12.23 -8.58 -13.20
C GLU A 78 -12.93 -8.65 -11.83
N THR A 79 -13.47 -9.83 -11.53
CA THR A 79 -14.10 -10.12 -10.23
C THR A 79 -13.09 -10.82 -9.33
N THR A 80 -12.92 -10.33 -8.10
CA THR A 80 -12.16 -11.03 -7.06
C THR A 80 -13.14 -11.87 -6.26
N ILE A 81 -13.01 -13.19 -6.35
CA ILE A 81 -13.74 -14.11 -5.48
C ILE A 81 -12.91 -14.25 -4.22
N ALA A 82 -13.40 -13.74 -3.09
CA ALA A 82 -12.73 -13.90 -1.81
C ALA A 82 -12.86 -15.36 -1.38
N SER A 83 -11.76 -16.11 -1.40
CA SER A 83 -11.72 -17.49 -0.89
C SER A 83 -11.34 -17.56 0.58
N ASP A 84 -10.61 -16.56 1.09
CA ASP A 84 -10.11 -16.50 2.47
C ASP A 84 -9.79 -15.05 2.89
N VAL A 85 -9.55 -14.82 4.18
CA VAL A 85 -9.11 -13.52 4.72
C VAL A 85 -7.58 -13.40 4.59
N PRO A 86 -7.05 -12.37 3.90
CA PRO A 86 -5.61 -12.16 3.81
C PRO A 86 -4.97 -12.08 5.21
N GLY A 87 -3.94 -12.90 5.48
CA GLY A 87 -3.26 -12.95 6.78
C GLY A 87 -3.88 -13.92 7.79
N ALA A 88 -4.91 -14.69 7.42
CA ALA A 88 -5.45 -15.75 8.27
C ALA A 88 -4.41 -16.83 8.62
N GLU A 89 -3.45 -17.08 7.72
CA GLU A 89 -2.34 -18.02 7.94
C GLU A 89 -1.42 -17.65 9.11
N LEU A 90 -1.47 -16.40 9.59
CA LEU A 90 -0.71 -15.95 10.74
C LEU A 90 -1.35 -16.38 12.08
N LEU A 91 -2.63 -16.72 12.09
CA LEU A 91 -3.37 -17.14 13.28
C LEU A 91 -3.17 -18.64 13.60
N ASP A 92 -2.89 -19.46 12.58
CA ASP A 92 -2.70 -20.91 12.74
C ASP A 92 -1.44 -21.28 13.53
N GLY A 93 -0.53 -20.33 13.78
CA GLY A 93 0.71 -20.54 14.54
C GLY A 93 0.55 -20.60 16.07
N GLU A 94 -0.59 -20.19 16.62
CA GLU A 94 -0.83 -20.14 18.08
C GLU A 94 -1.61 -21.37 18.61
N MET A 95 -2.08 -22.25 17.71
CA MET A 95 -2.91 -23.40 18.05
C MET A 95 -2.18 -24.72 17.75
N SER A 96 -0.95 -24.87 18.24
CA SER A 96 -0.31 -26.19 18.35
C SER A 96 -0.74 -26.82 19.68
N PRO A 97 -1.57 -27.89 19.70
CA PRO A 97 -1.85 -28.63 20.92
C PRO A 97 -0.72 -29.63 21.14
N GLU A 98 0.47 -29.17 21.55
CA GLU A 98 1.41 -30.07 22.22
C GLU A 98 1.00 -30.19 23.68
N GLY A 99 0.49 -31.37 24.03
CA GLY A 99 0.02 -31.69 25.36
C GLY A 99 1.15 -31.87 26.38
N GLY A 100 0.87 -31.41 27.59
CA GLY A 100 1.19 -32.10 28.85
C GLY A 100 2.60 -31.97 29.41
N SER A 101 2.74 -31.16 30.46
CA SER A 101 3.30 -31.60 31.76
C SER A 101 2.96 -30.57 32.84
N ASP A 102 2.12 -30.96 33.79
CA ASP A 102 2.11 -30.41 35.14
C ASP A 102 3.51 -30.64 35.74
N ASP A 103 4.20 -29.58 36.16
CA ASP A 103 5.23 -29.68 37.20
C ASP A 103 5.26 -28.36 37.99
N GLU A 104 5.06 -28.52 39.30
CA GLU A 104 5.03 -27.46 40.29
C GLU A 104 6.43 -27.00 40.68
N SER A 105 6.61 -25.69 40.86
CA SER A 105 7.39 -25.00 41.93
C SER A 105 7.57 -23.51 41.52
N ASP A 106 7.60 -22.47 42.35
CA ASP A 106 8.09 -22.32 43.71
C ASP A 106 7.39 -21.14 44.42
N ALA A 107 7.05 -21.39 45.69
CA ALA A 107 7.11 -20.53 46.88
C ALA A 107 6.73 -19.03 46.78
N PHE A 108 5.54 -18.70 47.28
CA PHE A 108 5.31 -17.43 47.98
C PHE A 108 5.34 -17.70 49.49
N ASP A 109 6.44 -17.34 50.15
CA ASP A 109 6.47 -17.21 51.61
C ASP A 109 6.02 -15.80 51.93
N SER A 110 4.81 -15.68 52.49
CA SER A 110 4.25 -14.42 52.98
C SER A 110 4.28 -14.50 54.49
N ASP A 111 5.26 -13.84 55.11
CA ASP A 111 5.26 -13.60 56.55
C ASP A 111 4.89 -12.13 56.79
N ASP A 112 3.79 -11.94 57.50
CA ASP A 112 3.17 -10.69 57.92
C ASP A 112 3.42 -10.56 59.44
N GLU A 113 4.23 -9.59 59.85
CA GLU A 113 4.17 -8.88 61.15
C GLU A 113 4.76 -7.46 61.03
#